data_AF-A0A958M734-F1
#
_entry.id   AF-A0A958M734-F1
#
_cell.length_a   1.000
_cell.length_b   1.000
_cell.length_c   1.000
_cell.angle_alpha   90.00
_cell.angle_beta   90.00
_cell.angle_gamma   90.00
#
_symmetry.space_group_name_H-M   'P 1'
#
loop_
_entity.id
_entity.type
_entity.pdbx_description
1 polymer ?
#
loop_
_entity_poly.entity_id
_entity_poly.type
_entity_poly.pdbx_seq_one_letter_code
_entity_poly.pdbx_strand_id
1 'polypeptide(L)'
;KINAPRTNNHLVIEGAGGLLVPLNDSQTVADLIQPNDKVVVVSRHYLGSINHTLLTLHHLKGKGFDVALVFNGHDPQSYQVKTTESIIGKMTGVPVIGRIENEPYFDSSVVAEYADYFEEQLIRVWELSPR
;
A
#
# COMPACT_ATOMS: atom_id res chain seq x y z
N LYS A 1 7.17 -23.03 -6.47
CA LYS A 1 6.98 -21.97 -5.44
C LYS A 1 7.96 -20.86 -5.76
N ILE A 2 7.50 -19.61 -5.86
CA ILE A 2 8.37 -18.47 -6.16
C ILE A 2 9.14 -18.14 -4.89
N ASN A 3 10.47 -18.12 -4.97
CA ASN A 3 11.35 -17.88 -3.83
C ASN A 3 11.93 -16.47 -3.95
N ALA A 4 11.93 -15.73 -2.84
CA ALA A 4 12.60 -14.44 -2.78
C ALA A 4 14.12 -14.57 -3.02
N PRO A 5 14.77 -13.58 -3.65
CA PRO A 5 16.21 -13.57 -3.81
C PRO A 5 16.91 -13.50 -2.46
N ARG A 6 18.07 -14.16 -2.33
CA ARG A 6 18.94 -14.02 -1.15
C ARG A 6 19.72 -12.72 -1.26
N THR A 7 19.54 -11.82 -0.30
CA THR A 7 20.22 -10.53 -0.24
C THR A 7 20.36 -10.07 1.21
N ASN A 8 21.40 -9.27 1.48
CA ASN A 8 21.56 -8.58 2.76
C ASN A 8 20.95 -7.16 2.73
N ASN A 9 20.46 -6.70 1.58
CA ASN A 9 19.79 -5.41 1.44
C ASN A 9 18.33 -5.50 1.87
N HIS A 10 17.71 -4.34 2.11
CA HIS A 10 16.25 -4.25 2.20
C HIS A 10 15.61 -4.71 0.89
N LEU A 11 14.64 -5.63 0.98
CA LEU A 11 13.94 -6.18 -0.17
C LEU A 11 12.57 -5.52 -0.30
N VAL A 12 12.34 -4.84 -1.42
CA VAL A 12 11.03 -4.36 -1.83
C VAL A 12 10.55 -5.25 -2.98
N ILE A 13 9.31 -5.74 -2.88
CA ILE A 13 8.68 -6.57 -3.91
C ILE A 13 7.48 -5.81 -4.45
N GLU A 14 7.55 -5.42 -5.71
CA GLU A 14 6.41 -4.86 -6.45
C GLU A 14 5.72 -6.00 -7.21
N GLY A 15 4.43 -6.19 -6.95
CA GLY A 15 3.60 -7.11 -7.73
C GLY A 15 3.27 -6.53 -9.11
N ALA A 16 2.65 -7.32 -9.98
CA ALA A 16 2.13 -6.85 -11.26
C ALA A 16 0.62 -6.63 -11.19
N GLY A 17 0.18 -5.37 -11.19
CA GLY A 17 -1.23 -5.00 -11.14
C GLY A 17 -1.87 -5.22 -9.76
N GLY A 18 -3.05 -5.83 -9.72
CA GLY A 18 -3.83 -6.05 -8.49
C GLY A 18 -3.47 -7.33 -7.73
N LEU A 19 -3.94 -7.43 -6.49
CA LEU A 19 -3.61 -8.54 -5.58
C LEU A 19 -3.98 -9.94 -6.11
N LEU A 20 -5.10 -10.06 -6.82
CA LEU A 20 -5.59 -11.33 -7.37
C LEU A 20 -5.29 -11.49 -8.87
N VAL A 21 -4.35 -10.71 -9.41
CA VAL A 21 -3.89 -10.91 -10.78
C VAL A 21 -3.27 -12.31 -10.89
N PRO A 22 -3.72 -13.16 -11.83
CA PRO A 22 -3.18 -14.50 -12.01
C PRO A 22 -1.72 -14.48 -12.47
N LEU A 23 -0.90 -15.32 -11.85
CA LEU A 23 0.44 -15.68 -12.31
C LEU A 23 0.42 -16.94 -13.19
N ASN A 24 -0.55 -17.81 -12.92
CA ASN A 24 -0.89 -19.03 -13.68
C ASN A 24 -2.31 -19.48 -13.28
N ASP A 25 -2.73 -20.65 -13.76
CA ASP A 25 -4.09 -21.19 -13.55
C ASP A 25 -4.45 -21.46 -12.07
N SER A 26 -3.50 -21.39 -11.14
CA SER A 26 -3.69 -21.75 -9.74
C SER A 26 -3.13 -20.74 -8.72
N GLN A 27 -2.40 -19.72 -9.18
CA GLN A 27 -1.70 -18.77 -8.31
C GLN A 27 -1.91 -17.33 -8.77
N THR A 28 -1.88 -16.42 -7.81
CA THR A 28 -2.04 -14.97 -7.97
C THR A 28 -0.88 -14.22 -7.33
N VAL A 29 -0.81 -12.89 -7.53
CA VAL A 29 0.14 -12.03 -6.82
C VAL A 29 0.05 -12.20 -5.30
N ALA A 30 -1.14 -12.45 -4.74
CA ALA A 30 -1.33 -12.72 -3.32
C ALA A 30 -0.53 -13.94 -2.81
N ASP A 31 -0.25 -14.91 -3.68
CA ASP A 31 0.49 -16.13 -3.32
C ASP A 31 2.01 -15.92 -3.29
N LEU A 32 2.49 -14.72 -3.67
CA LEU A 32 3.89 -14.31 -3.49
C LEU A 32 4.18 -13.84 -2.06
N ILE A 33 3.17 -13.29 -1.39
CA ILE A 33 3.31 -12.64 -0.09
C ILE A 33 3.57 -13.68 1.00
N GLN A 34 4.68 -13.55 1.70
CA GLN A 34 5.02 -14.43 2.82
C GLN A 34 4.32 -13.96 4.11
N PRO A 35 4.02 -14.86 5.07
CA PRO A 35 3.27 -14.51 6.29
C PRO A 35 3.83 -13.35 7.12
N ASN A 36 5.14 -13.10 7.07
CA ASN A 36 5.81 -12.05 7.83
C ASN A 36 6.12 -10.79 6.99
N ASP A 37 5.70 -10.76 5.73
CA ASP A 37 5.89 -9.61 4.88
C ASP A 37 4.96 -8.47 5.31
N LYS A 38 5.50 -7.25 5.27
CA LYS A 38 4.73 -6.02 5.44
C LYS A 38 4.18 -5.61 4.09
N VAL A 39 2.88 -5.36 4.00
CA VAL A 39 2.21 -5.07 2.74
C VAL A 39 1.77 -3.61 2.70
N VAL A 40 2.23 -2.88 1.69
CA VAL A 40 1.68 -1.54 1.37
C VAL A 40 0.67 -1.70 0.24
N VAL A 41 -0.57 -1.31 0.50
CA VAL A 41 -1.57 -1.13 -0.56
C VAL A 41 -1.50 0.31 -1.05
N VAL A 42 -1.42 0.50 -2.36
CA VAL A 42 -1.45 1.82 -2.99
C VAL A 42 -2.85 2.06 -3.57
N SER A 43 -3.53 3.12 -3.13
CA SER A 43 -4.89 3.46 -3.55
C SER A 43 -4.91 4.81 -4.27
N ARG A 44 -5.40 4.82 -5.52
CA ARG A 44 -5.66 6.05 -6.29
C ARG A 44 -7.15 6.39 -6.24
N HIS A 45 -7.49 7.69 -6.23
CA HIS A 45 -8.88 8.14 -6.35
C HIS A 45 -9.42 7.92 -7.78
N TYR A 46 -10.58 7.27 -7.91
CA TYR A 46 -11.41 7.16 -9.12
C TYR A 46 -12.75 6.53 -8.73
N LEU A 47 -13.76 6.58 -9.62
CA LEU A 47 -15.04 5.93 -9.36
C LEU A 47 -14.86 4.41 -9.20
N GLY A 48 -15.21 3.89 -8.03
CA GLY A 48 -15.03 2.48 -7.67
C GLY A 48 -13.80 2.20 -6.79
N SER A 49 -12.89 3.18 -6.60
CA SER A 49 -11.68 2.97 -5.81
C SER A 49 -11.95 2.62 -4.35
N ILE A 50 -13.02 3.16 -3.74
CA ILE A 50 -13.45 2.77 -2.38
C ILE A 50 -13.65 1.25 -2.33
N ASN A 51 -14.49 0.69 -3.21
CA ASN A 51 -14.76 -0.74 -3.22
C ASN A 51 -13.48 -1.56 -3.43
N HIS A 52 -12.67 -1.21 -4.42
CA HIS A 52 -11.44 -1.95 -4.72
C HIS A 52 -10.44 -1.93 -3.55
N THR A 53 -10.27 -0.79 -2.90
CA THR A 53 -9.38 -0.65 -1.74
C THR A 53 -9.92 -1.41 -0.54
N LEU A 54 -11.22 -1.33 -0.24
CA LEU A 54 -11.84 -2.10 0.85
C LEU A 54 -11.69 -3.62 0.64
N LEU A 55 -12.00 -4.12 -0.56
CA LEU A 55 -11.88 -5.55 -0.87
C LEU A 55 -10.43 -6.04 -0.73
N THR A 56 -9.46 -5.26 -1.21
CA THR A 56 -8.03 -5.60 -1.14
C THR A 56 -7.56 -5.65 0.32
N LEU A 57 -7.88 -4.62 1.11
CA LEU A 57 -7.47 -4.53 2.51
C LEU A 57 -8.15 -5.60 3.38
N HIS A 58 -9.44 -5.88 3.17
CA HIS A 58 -10.13 -6.94 3.89
C HIS A 58 -9.59 -8.33 3.54
N HIS A 59 -9.25 -8.59 2.28
CA HIS A 59 -8.64 -9.86 1.88
C HIS A 59 -7.29 -10.08 2.59
N LEU A 60 -6.42 -9.07 2.58
CA LEU A 60 -5.11 -9.15 3.22
C LEU A 60 -5.22 -9.30 4.75
N LYS A 61 -6.06 -8.47 5.40
CA LYS A 61 -6.31 -8.57 6.85
C LYS A 61 -6.94 -9.90 7.24
N GLY A 62 -7.88 -10.40 6.44
CA GLY A 62 -8.52 -11.70 6.67
C GLY A 62 -7.55 -12.88 6.58
N LYS A 63 -6.42 -12.70 5.87
CA LYS A 63 -5.30 -13.66 5.83
C LYS A 63 -4.24 -13.42 6.91
N GLY A 64 -4.40 -12.40 7.76
CA GLY A 64 -3.49 -12.09 8.87
C GLY A 64 -2.24 -11.32 8.47
N PHE A 65 -2.19 -10.73 7.28
CA PHE A 65 -1.06 -9.90 6.88
C PHE A 65 -1.04 -8.56 7.63
N ASP A 66 0.17 -8.03 7.82
CA ASP A 66 0.41 -6.68 8.32
C ASP A 66 0.33 -5.70 7.14
N VAL A 67 -0.67 -4.81 7.16
CA VAL A 67 -1.04 -3.99 6.01
C VAL A 67 -1.09 -2.52 6.39
N ALA A 68 -0.51 -1.69 5.51
CA ALA A 68 -0.62 -0.24 5.55
C ALA A 68 -1.09 0.30 4.20
N LEU A 69 -1.55 1.56 4.20
CA LEU A 69 -2.12 2.22 3.02
C LEU A 69 -1.32 3.47 2.65
N VAL A 70 -1.06 3.64 1.35
CA VAL A 70 -0.59 4.89 0.76
C VAL A 70 -1.60 5.36 -0.28
N PHE A 71 -1.95 6.64 -0.26
CA PHE A 71 -2.74 7.25 -1.33
C PHE A 71 -1.82 7.77 -2.44
N ASN A 72 -2.29 7.72 -3.69
CA ASN A 72 -1.51 8.15 -4.84
C ASN A 72 -2.30 9.12 -5.74
N GLY A 73 -1.72 10.31 -5.95
CA GLY A 73 -2.13 11.35 -6.88
C GLY A 73 -3.39 12.11 -6.48
N HIS A 74 -3.92 12.85 -7.46
CA HIS A 74 -5.07 13.77 -7.40
C HIS A 74 -4.88 14.97 -6.48
N ASP A 75 -5.69 16.01 -6.71
CA ASP A 75 -5.70 17.21 -5.86
C ASP A 75 -6.26 16.83 -4.47
N PRO A 76 -5.42 16.84 -3.41
CA PRO A 76 -5.86 16.49 -2.06
C PRO A 76 -6.81 17.54 -1.49
N GLN A 77 -6.94 18.72 -2.11
CA GLN A 77 -7.92 19.74 -1.73
C GLN A 77 -9.32 19.48 -2.27
N SER A 78 -9.46 18.57 -3.25
CA SER A 78 -10.76 18.15 -3.75
C SER A 78 -11.59 17.48 -2.65
N TYR A 79 -12.81 17.97 -2.47
CA TYR A 79 -13.77 17.41 -1.51
C TYR A 79 -14.02 15.90 -1.73
N GLN A 80 -14.03 15.46 -3.00
CA GLN A 80 -14.25 14.05 -3.36
C GLN A 80 -13.09 13.16 -2.92
N VAL A 81 -11.84 13.64 -3.05
CA VAL A 81 -10.63 12.93 -2.62
C VAL A 81 -10.62 12.79 -1.11
N LYS A 82 -10.78 13.90 -0.37
CA LYS A 82 -10.85 13.89 1.10
C LYS A 82 -11.92 12.95 1.64
N THR A 83 -13.10 12.96 1.01
CA THR A 83 -14.22 12.10 1.40
C THR A 83 -13.90 10.62 1.14
N THR A 84 -13.34 10.30 -0.02
CA THR A 84 -12.92 8.93 -0.39
C THR A 84 -11.92 8.36 0.61
N GLU A 85 -10.85 9.09 0.88
CA GLU A 85 -9.80 8.65 1.80
C GLU A 85 -10.32 8.53 3.24
N SER A 86 -11.15 9.48 3.69
CA SER A 86 -11.77 9.43 5.02
C SER A 86 -12.66 8.20 5.19
N ILE A 87 -13.45 7.84 4.17
CA ILE A 87 -14.30 6.65 4.19
C ILE A 87 -13.43 5.38 4.26
N ILE A 88 -12.41 5.27 3.40
CA ILE A 88 -11.50 4.11 3.38
C ILE A 88 -10.82 3.94 4.74
N GLY A 89 -10.28 5.02 5.32
CA GLY A 89 -9.64 4.97 6.65
C GLY A 89 -10.60 4.51 7.74
N LYS A 90 -11.82 5.08 7.80
CA LYS A 90 -12.84 4.72 8.80
C LYS A 90 -13.32 3.28 8.68
N MET A 91 -13.55 2.79 7.46
CA MET A 91 -14.11 1.45 7.25
C MET A 91 -13.08 0.33 7.43
N THR A 92 -11.80 0.62 7.25
CA THR A 92 -10.74 -0.41 7.29
C THR A 92 -9.98 -0.44 8.61
N GLY A 93 -9.85 0.72 9.27
CA GLY A 93 -8.97 0.92 10.42
C GLY A 93 -7.50 0.62 10.12
N VAL A 94 -7.13 0.60 8.83
CA VAL A 94 -5.75 0.34 8.40
C VAL A 94 -4.93 1.62 8.58
N PRO A 95 -3.69 1.52 9.10
CA PRO A 95 -2.81 2.67 9.18
C PRO A 95 -2.53 3.25 7.79
N VAL A 96 -2.64 4.58 7.68
CA VAL A 96 -2.27 5.32 6.48
C VAL A 96 -0.88 5.89 6.68
N ILE A 97 0.07 5.50 5.84
CA ILE A 97 1.45 6.02 5.85
C ILE A 97 1.46 7.48 5.37
N GLY A 98 0.73 7.76 4.28
CA GLY A 98 0.63 9.10 3.73
C GLY A 98 0.14 9.09 2.29
N ARG A 99 0.50 10.14 1.54
CA ARG A 99 0.17 10.32 0.12
C ARG A 99 1.40 10.70 -0.67
N ILE A 100 1.45 10.20 -1.90
CA ILE A 100 2.33 10.71 -2.95
C ILE A 100 1.46 11.56 -3.89
N GLU A 101 1.81 12.82 -4.08
CA GLU A 101 1.07 13.76 -4.93
C GLU A 101 1.39 13.53 -6.42
N ASN A 102 0.62 14.17 -7.30
CA ASN A 102 0.94 14.18 -8.74
C ASN A 102 2.11 15.14 -9.00
N GLU A 103 3.33 14.62 -8.97
CA GLU A 103 4.52 15.41 -9.24
C GLU A 103 4.72 15.66 -10.75
N PRO A 104 5.15 16.86 -11.16
CA PRO A 104 5.42 17.16 -12.57
C PRO A 104 6.64 16.40 -13.13
N TYR A 105 7.55 16.00 -12.24
CA TYR A 105 8.70 15.14 -12.52
C TYR A 105 8.97 14.25 -11.31
N PHE A 106 9.58 13.10 -11.52
CA PHE A 106 9.93 12.17 -10.45
C PHE A 106 11.41 11.82 -10.57
N ASP A 107 12.23 12.47 -9.76
CA ASP A 107 13.68 12.27 -9.70
C ASP A 107 14.10 11.79 -8.31
N SER A 108 15.40 11.58 -8.12
CA SER A 108 15.95 11.13 -6.84
C SER A 108 15.72 12.11 -5.69
N SER A 109 15.59 13.40 -5.97
CA SER A 109 15.33 14.42 -4.95
C SER A 109 13.90 14.32 -4.46
N VAL A 110 12.92 14.20 -5.36
CA VAL A 110 11.52 13.96 -5.02
C VAL A 110 11.36 12.66 -4.21
N VAL A 111 12.05 11.59 -4.61
CA VAL A 111 12.04 10.33 -3.85
C VAL A 111 12.58 10.52 -2.43
N ALA A 112 13.67 11.27 -2.25
CA ALA A 112 14.23 11.54 -0.94
C ALA A 112 13.29 12.37 -0.06
N GLU A 113 12.62 13.37 -0.62
CA GLU A 113 11.61 14.17 0.10
C GLU A 113 10.45 13.31 0.61
N TYR A 114 9.93 12.40 -0.22
CA TYR A 114 8.90 11.46 0.23
C TYR A 114 9.41 10.44 1.25
N ALA A 115 10.68 10.01 1.13
CA ALA A 115 11.29 9.12 2.11
C ALA A 115 11.34 9.78 3.50
N ASP A 116 11.81 11.03 3.58
CA ASP A 116 11.84 11.82 4.80
C ASP A 116 10.42 12.07 5.34
N TYR A 117 9.46 12.37 4.45
CA TYR A 117 8.06 12.59 4.82
C TYR A 117 7.39 11.33 5.42
N PHE A 118 7.72 10.15 4.92
CA PHE A 118 7.11 8.89 5.38
C PHE A 118 7.82 8.25 6.57
N GLU A 119 9.06 8.65 6.90
CA GLU A 119 9.91 7.99 7.90
C GLU A 119 9.20 7.81 9.25
N GLU A 120 8.66 8.89 9.83
CA GLU A 120 8.00 8.84 11.14
C GLU A 120 6.79 7.89 11.13
N GLN A 121 5.96 7.95 10.07
CA GLN A 121 4.77 7.10 9.99
C GLN A 121 5.15 5.64 9.74
N LEU A 122 6.18 5.35 8.95
CA LEU A 122 6.66 3.97 8.74
C LEU A 122 7.14 3.34 10.05
N ILE A 123 7.93 4.07 10.85
CA ILE A 123 8.38 3.65 12.18
C ILE A 123 7.19 3.43 13.10
N ARG A 124 6.24 4.38 13.12
CA ARG A 124 5.05 4.27 13.96
C ARG A 124 4.19 3.06 13.63
N VAL A 125 3.98 2.80 12.34
CA VAL A 125 3.13 1.71 11.88
C VAL A 125 3.72 0.35 12.24
N TRP A 126 5.03 0.15 12.03
CA TRP A 126 5.62 -1.19 12.09
C TRP A 126 6.68 -1.44 13.15
N GLU A 127 7.24 -0.40 13.77
CA GLU A 127 8.24 -0.56 14.85
C GLU A 127 7.65 -0.29 16.23
N LEU A 128 6.64 0.59 16.32
CA LEU A 128 6.05 1.03 17.59
C LEU A 128 4.68 0.42 17.90
N SER A 129 4.02 -0.24 16.96
CA SER A 129 2.73 -0.91 17.19
C SER A 129 2.94 -2.24 17.94
N PRO A 130 2.36 -2.43 19.15
CA PRO A 130 2.40 -3.71 19.84
C PRO A 130 1.68 -4.77 18.99
N ARG A 131 2.31 -5.95 18.86
CA ARG A 131 1.68 -7.13 18.24
C ARG A 131 0.59 -7.71 19.14
#